data_AF-A0A8S4REG6-F1
#
_entry.id   AF-A0A8S4REG6-F1
#
_cell.length_a   1.000
_cell.length_b   1.000
_cell.length_c   1.000
_cell.angle_alpha   90.00
_cell.angle_beta   90.00
_cell.angle_gamma   90.00
#
_symmetry.space_group_name_H-M   'P 1'
#
loop_
_entity.id
_entity.type
_entity.pdbx_description
1 polymer ?
#
loop_
_entity_poly.entity_id
_entity_poly.type
_entity_poly.pdbx_seq_one_letter_code
_entity_poly.pdbx_strand_id
1 'polypeptide(L)'
;MKDSDNEEASEKYRERYRQLLDNLESVDYTDFGHYYAHNNIESDEQYYDIIRAGINSTQLFYKRKPSEKWHETFNPFVLHHTNSNMSIQIIHDDYSCAAFVAKCARRSNRGISDLQCRILEAMEHPEFDITEITRHISVDIFNSIEMSAQEAAWYLLREPMAKSSIATVYIPTVHPAERQRIRKTLSALNAMDDDYSDICKENWFDKYEKRPAYLGKVTFAQFVAKYCKNNKGEYIERKEAKVIRYRNYEMVEHFNDYRREMVLLHIPFRSEDKDILADNKFVQLFEDNKDVISERRKDFESSPDIHNTLELCGKMCRDETENEEEPLRSDDQAPFEAFSYQQLLSELRPDDNASHEKLCAKLRENPIDTEQFHQLMRSANQEQKELLMHLMYHLQTLDRSPFQFF
;
A
#
# COMPACT_ATOMS: atom_id res chain seq x y z
N MET A 1 -36.42 -28.55 -22.78
CA MET A 1 -35.90 -29.90 -22.48
C MET A 1 -34.74 -30.31 -23.39
N LYS A 2 -34.48 -29.65 -24.55
CA LYS A 2 -33.23 -29.81 -25.31
C LYS A 2 -32.14 -28.79 -24.95
N ASP A 3 -32.50 -27.68 -24.32
CA ASP A 3 -31.55 -26.62 -23.95
C ASP A 3 -30.88 -26.84 -22.59
N SER A 4 -31.53 -27.55 -21.65
CA SER A 4 -30.99 -27.86 -20.31
C SER A 4 -29.80 -28.83 -20.34
N ASP A 5 -29.88 -29.85 -21.21
CA ASP A 5 -28.83 -30.88 -21.31
C ASP A 5 -27.54 -30.32 -21.95
N ASN A 6 -27.67 -29.24 -22.73
CA ASN A 6 -26.55 -28.56 -23.37
C ASN A 6 -25.85 -27.56 -22.41
N GLU A 7 -26.62 -26.91 -21.54
CA GLU A 7 -26.08 -26.05 -20.46
C GLU A 7 -25.33 -26.86 -19.40
N GLU A 8 -25.87 -28.00 -18.99
CA GLU A 8 -25.24 -28.89 -18.00
C GLU A 8 -23.95 -29.52 -18.52
N ALA A 9 -23.92 -29.90 -19.81
CA ALA A 9 -22.71 -30.35 -20.48
C ALA A 9 -21.67 -29.21 -20.58
N SER A 10 -22.09 -28.00 -20.91
CA SER A 10 -21.21 -26.82 -21.02
C SER A 10 -20.58 -26.44 -19.67
N GLU A 11 -21.34 -26.50 -18.57
CA GLU A 11 -20.80 -26.17 -17.25
C GLU A 11 -19.79 -27.22 -16.78
N LYS A 12 -20.02 -28.50 -17.08
CA LYS A 12 -19.05 -29.58 -16.83
C LYS A 12 -17.74 -29.37 -17.59
N TYR A 13 -17.79 -28.90 -18.84
CA TYR A 13 -16.60 -28.57 -19.60
C TYR A 13 -15.86 -27.35 -19.03
N ARG A 14 -16.57 -26.35 -18.49
CA ARG A 14 -15.98 -25.21 -17.79
C ARG A 14 -15.27 -25.60 -16.51
N GLU A 15 -15.88 -26.46 -15.70
CA GLU A 15 -15.25 -26.96 -14.48
C GLU A 15 -13.97 -27.75 -14.82
N ARG A 16 -14.04 -28.59 -15.85
CA ARG A 16 -12.88 -29.32 -16.35
C ARG A 16 -11.80 -28.38 -16.88
N TYR A 17 -12.17 -27.29 -17.55
CA TYR A 17 -11.22 -26.26 -17.98
C TYR A 17 -10.47 -25.62 -16.81
N ARG A 18 -11.17 -25.28 -15.71
CA ARG A 18 -10.52 -24.75 -14.49
C ARG A 18 -9.52 -25.76 -13.91
N GLN A 19 -9.91 -27.03 -13.81
CA GLN A 19 -9.02 -28.10 -13.35
C GLN A 19 -7.78 -28.27 -14.24
N LEU A 20 -7.94 -28.18 -15.56
CA LEU A 20 -6.82 -28.24 -16.50
C LEU A 20 -5.82 -27.10 -16.31
N LEU A 21 -6.30 -25.89 -15.97
CA LEU A 21 -5.44 -24.74 -15.67
C LEU A 21 -4.66 -24.96 -14.37
N ASP A 22 -5.34 -25.38 -13.30
CA ASP A 22 -4.70 -25.65 -12.00
C ASP A 22 -3.61 -26.73 -12.12
N ASN A 23 -3.91 -27.80 -12.87
CA ASN A 23 -2.95 -28.88 -13.13
C ASN A 23 -1.77 -28.40 -13.97
N LEU A 24 -2.01 -27.54 -14.97
CA LEU A 24 -0.95 -26.95 -15.80
C LEU A 24 -0.04 -26.03 -14.98
N GLU A 25 -0.58 -25.30 -14.01
CA GLU A 25 0.18 -24.43 -13.12
C GLU A 25 1.03 -25.25 -12.14
N SER A 26 0.43 -26.27 -11.52
CA SER A 26 1.05 -27.06 -10.44
C SER A 26 2.00 -28.18 -10.89
N VAL A 27 1.83 -28.74 -12.09
CA VAL A 27 2.59 -29.91 -12.55
C VAL A 27 3.45 -29.58 -13.78
N ASP A 28 4.71 -30.00 -13.76
CA ASP A 28 5.63 -29.85 -14.89
C ASP A 28 5.51 -31.06 -15.83
N TYR A 29 4.86 -30.84 -16.98
CA TYR A 29 4.67 -31.87 -18.01
C TYR A 29 5.83 -31.86 -19.02
N THR A 30 6.32 -33.04 -19.39
CA THR A 30 7.40 -33.23 -20.38
C THR A 30 6.90 -33.05 -21.81
N ASP A 31 5.69 -33.54 -22.10
CA ASP A 31 5.07 -33.55 -23.41
C ASP A 31 3.53 -33.61 -23.28
N PHE A 32 2.84 -33.43 -24.41
CA PHE A 32 1.37 -33.45 -24.45
C PHE A 32 0.77 -34.82 -24.14
N GLY A 33 1.49 -35.92 -24.39
CA GLY A 33 1.03 -37.27 -24.04
C GLY A 33 0.96 -37.46 -22.52
N HIS A 34 1.98 -37.01 -21.80
CA HIS A 34 1.96 -36.97 -20.33
C HIS A 34 0.82 -36.07 -19.81
N TYR A 35 0.64 -34.89 -20.41
CA TYR A 35 -0.45 -33.98 -20.06
C TYR A 35 -1.83 -34.61 -20.26
N TYR A 36 -2.06 -35.28 -21.40
CA TYR A 36 -3.35 -35.90 -21.74
C TYR A 36 -3.66 -37.09 -20.83
N ALA A 37 -2.66 -37.95 -20.58
CA ALA A 37 -2.83 -39.11 -19.70
C ALA A 37 -3.16 -38.68 -18.26
N HIS A 38 -2.49 -37.65 -17.74
CA HIS A 38 -2.74 -37.15 -16.39
C HIS A 38 -4.13 -36.53 -16.24
N ASN A 39 -4.62 -35.84 -17.28
CA ASN A 39 -5.89 -35.13 -17.27
C ASN A 39 -7.06 -35.94 -17.86
N ASN A 40 -6.85 -37.23 -18.12
CA ASN A 40 -7.82 -38.15 -18.72
C ASN A 40 -8.42 -37.62 -20.04
N ILE A 41 -7.59 -37.00 -20.88
CA ILE A 41 -7.99 -36.49 -22.20
C ILE A 41 -7.81 -37.61 -23.21
N GLU A 42 -8.90 -38.04 -23.84
CA GLU A 42 -8.93 -39.20 -24.74
C GLU A 42 -8.65 -38.82 -26.20
N SER A 43 -8.94 -37.58 -26.59
CA SER A 43 -8.75 -37.10 -27.97
C SER A 43 -8.55 -35.57 -28.05
N ASP A 44 -7.98 -35.11 -29.16
CA ASP A 44 -7.84 -33.67 -29.45
C ASP A 44 -9.20 -32.97 -29.57
N GLU A 45 -10.23 -33.65 -30.06
CA GLU A 45 -11.59 -33.10 -30.14
C GLU A 45 -12.14 -32.80 -28.75
N GLN A 46 -12.00 -33.75 -27.82
CA GLN A 46 -12.39 -33.56 -26.43
C GLN A 46 -11.63 -32.39 -25.79
N TYR A 47 -10.33 -32.26 -26.07
CA TYR A 47 -9.52 -31.14 -25.60
C TYR A 47 -10.04 -29.80 -26.15
N TYR A 48 -10.30 -29.72 -27.46
CA TYR A 48 -10.82 -28.50 -28.08
C TYR A 48 -12.17 -28.09 -27.53
N ASP A 49 -13.06 -29.04 -27.21
CA ASP A 49 -14.36 -28.71 -26.64
C ASP A 49 -14.26 -28.19 -25.20
N ILE A 50 -13.35 -28.75 -24.38
CA ILE A 50 -13.04 -28.22 -23.05
C ILE A 50 -12.53 -26.77 -23.16
N ILE A 51 -11.58 -26.53 -24.07
CA ILE A 51 -10.97 -25.21 -24.26
C ILE A 51 -12.00 -24.19 -24.76
N ARG A 52 -12.86 -24.56 -25.72
CA ARG A 52 -13.94 -23.70 -26.24
C ARG A 52 -14.96 -23.32 -25.17
N ALA A 53 -15.25 -24.22 -24.21
CA ALA A 53 -16.19 -23.94 -23.13
C ALA A 53 -15.63 -22.94 -22.10
N GLY A 54 -14.31 -22.94 -21.89
CA GLY A 54 -13.63 -22.09 -20.91
C GLY A 54 -13.22 -20.71 -21.41
N ILE A 55 -13.09 -20.52 -22.72
CA ILE A 55 -12.65 -19.25 -23.32
C ILE A 55 -13.87 -18.39 -23.66
N ASN A 56 -13.92 -17.18 -23.09
CA ASN A 56 -15.02 -16.24 -23.28
C ASN A 56 -14.80 -15.23 -24.42
N SER A 57 -13.61 -15.20 -25.03
CA SER A 57 -13.24 -14.24 -26.08
C SER A 57 -12.25 -14.84 -27.08
N THR A 58 -12.12 -14.26 -28.26
CA THR A 58 -11.14 -14.73 -29.25
C THR A 58 -9.71 -14.67 -28.67
N GLN A 59 -8.99 -15.81 -28.69
CA GLN A 59 -7.62 -15.91 -28.19
C GLN A 59 -6.66 -16.47 -29.24
N LEU A 60 -5.43 -15.94 -29.26
CA LEU A 60 -4.33 -16.45 -30.06
C LEU A 60 -3.43 -17.37 -29.21
N PHE A 61 -3.32 -18.62 -29.64
CA PHE A 61 -2.43 -19.60 -29.03
C PHE A 61 -1.14 -19.73 -29.84
N TYR A 62 -0.01 -19.44 -29.20
CA TYR A 62 1.30 -19.73 -29.78
C TYR A 62 1.57 -21.23 -29.69
N LYS A 63 2.17 -21.78 -30.74
CA LYS A 63 2.63 -23.17 -30.71
C LYS A 63 3.75 -23.30 -29.67
N ARG A 64 3.48 -24.09 -28.61
CA ARG A 64 4.39 -24.31 -27.48
C ARG A 64 4.40 -25.77 -27.07
N LYS A 65 5.46 -26.17 -26.36
CA LYS A 65 5.51 -27.42 -25.59
C LYS A 65 5.06 -27.17 -24.14
N PRO A 66 4.55 -28.18 -23.42
CA PRO A 66 4.21 -28.00 -22.01
C PRO A 66 5.40 -27.57 -21.14
N SER A 67 6.62 -27.96 -21.52
CA SER A 67 7.86 -27.49 -20.89
C SER A 67 8.12 -25.98 -21.04
N GLU A 68 7.45 -25.31 -21.97
CA GLU A 68 7.59 -23.88 -22.27
C GLU A 68 6.45 -23.04 -21.64
N LYS A 69 5.69 -23.61 -20.69
CA LYS A 69 4.52 -22.96 -20.08
C LYS A 69 4.83 -21.60 -19.43
N TRP A 70 6.05 -21.44 -18.92
CA TRP A 70 6.51 -20.20 -18.25
C TRP A 70 7.19 -19.20 -19.19
N HIS A 71 7.33 -19.50 -20.49
CA HIS A 71 7.95 -18.57 -21.42
C HIS A 71 6.98 -17.44 -21.76
N GLU A 72 7.40 -16.18 -21.60
CA GLU A 72 6.64 -15.06 -22.14
C GLU A 72 6.72 -15.05 -23.67
N THR A 73 5.75 -14.42 -24.33
CA THR A 73 5.82 -14.23 -25.79
C THR A 73 6.84 -13.15 -26.11
N PHE A 74 7.78 -13.48 -27.00
CA PHE A 74 8.90 -12.62 -27.35
C PHE A 74 9.06 -12.47 -28.86
N ASN A 75 9.68 -11.37 -29.28
CA ASN A 75 10.15 -11.20 -30.65
C ASN A 75 11.63 -11.66 -30.71
N PRO A 76 11.99 -12.64 -31.56
CA PRO A 76 13.35 -13.17 -31.65
C PRO A 76 14.41 -12.12 -31.98
N PHE A 77 14.10 -11.16 -32.86
CA PHE A 77 15.00 -10.07 -33.22
C PHE A 77 15.23 -9.14 -32.02
N VAL A 78 14.17 -8.72 -31.33
CA VAL A 78 14.30 -7.87 -30.14
C VAL A 78 15.06 -8.60 -29.05
N LEU A 79 14.79 -9.90 -28.84
CA LEU A 79 15.47 -10.69 -27.83
C LEU A 79 16.97 -10.79 -28.11
N HIS A 80 17.35 -11.03 -29.36
CA HIS A 80 18.75 -11.08 -29.81
C HIS A 80 19.52 -9.77 -29.50
N HIS A 81 18.93 -8.62 -29.79
CA HIS A 81 19.62 -7.32 -29.66
C HIS A 81 19.55 -6.75 -28.23
N THR A 82 18.44 -6.97 -27.53
CA THR A 82 18.21 -6.36 -26.21
C THR A 82 18.56 -7.28 -25.05
N ASN A 83 18.55 -8.60 -25.24
CA ASN A 83 18.67 -9.62 -24.18
C ASN A 83 17.77 -9.31 -22.96
N SER A 84 16.63 -8.66 -23.19
CA SER A 84 15.73 -8.19 -22.15
C SER A 84 14.49 -9.07 -22.07
N ASN A 85 13.93 -9.20 -20.86
CA ASN A 85 12.62 -9.83 -20.71
C ASN A 85 11.57 -9.00 -21.46
N MET A 86 10.64 -9.66 -22.15
CA MET A 86 9.62 -8.99 -22.95
C MET A 86 8.30 -9.74 -22.91
N SER A 87 7.23 -8.97 -23.00
CA SER A 87 5.86 -9.45 -23.05
C SER A 87 5.16 -8.85 -24.27
N ILE A 88 5.48 -9.37 -25.46
CA ILE A 88 4.90 -8.89 -26.72
C ILE A 88 3.67 -9.73 -27.02
N GLN A 89 2.51 -9.07 -27.11
CA GLN A 89 1.24 -9.72 -27.45
C GLN A 89 0.62 -9.06 -28.68
N ILE A 90 -0.03 -9.87 -29.50
CA ILE A 90 -0.81 -9.37 -30.63
C ILE A 90 -2.14 -8.87 -30.06
N ILE A 91 -2.45 -7.61 -30.33
CA ILE A 91 -3.71 -6.98 -29.92
C ILE A 91 -4.77 -7.37 -30.97
N HIS A 92 -5.87 -7.99 -30.51
CA HIS A 92 -6.96 -8.43 -31.38
C HIS A 92 -8.04 -7.39 -31.59
N ASP A 93 -8.24 -6.52 -30.61
CA ASP A 93 -9.29 -5.51 -30.59
C ASP A 93 -8.91 -4.37 -29.63
N ASP A 94 -9.58 -3.23 -29.81
CA ASP A 94 -9.31 -2.00 -29.06
C ASP A 94 -9.56 -2.17 -27.54
N TYR A 95 -10.49 -3.04 -27.14
CA TYR A 95 -10.78 -3.33 -25.73
C TYR A 95 -9.66 -4.16 -25.09
N SER A 96 -9.14 -5.17 -25.79
CA SER A 96 -7.97 -5.93 -25.37
C SER A 96 -6.74 -5.03 -25.17
N CYS A 97 -6.57 -4.01 -26.02
CA CYS A 97 -5.53 -2.98 -25.86
C CYS A 97 -5.73 -2.19 -24.56
N ALA A 98 -6.93 -1.63 -24.36
CA ALA A 98 -7.26 -0.84 -23.17
C ALA A 98 -7.10 -1.66 -21.87
N ALA A 99 -7.60 -2.90 -21.86
CA ALA A 99 -7.48 -3.82 -20.73
C ALA A 99 -6.01 -4.15 -20.41
N PHE A 100 -5.18 -4.37 -21.45
CA PHE A 100 -3.75 -4.61 -21.27
C PHE A 100 -3.03 -3.40 -20.66
N VAL A 101 -3.28 -2.19 -21.18
CA VAL A 101 -2.70 -0.95 -20.65
C VAL A 101 -3.13 -0.73 -19.20
N ALA A 102 -4.42 -0.89 -18.91
CA ALA A 102 -4.95 -0.77 -17.55
C ALA A 102 -4.35 -1.82 -16.59
N LYS A 103 -4.06 -3.04 -17.08
CA LYS A 103 -3.36 -4.07 -16.30
C LYS A 103 -1.90 -3.72 -16.05
N CYS A 104 -1.21 -3.13 -17.03
CA CYS A 104 0.17 -2.65 -16.87
C CYS A 104 0.27 -1.52 -15.85
N ALA A 105 -0.63 -0.53 -15.92
CA ALA A 105 -0.68 0.57 -14.95
C ALA A 105 -0.99 0.09 -13.53
N ARG A 106 -1.88 -0.92 -13.40
CA ARG A 106 -2.27 -1.50 -12.12
C ARG A 106 -1.36 -2.62 -11.63
N ARG A 107 -0.23 -2.91 -12.29
CA ARG A 107 0.61 -4.08 -11.98
C ARG A 107 1.13 -4.06 -10.53
N SER A 108 1.43 -2.87 -9.98
CA SER A 108 1.86 -2.70 -8.59
C SER A 108 0.73 -2.86 -7.56
N ASN A 109 -0.53 -2.74 -8.00
CA ASN A 109 -1.71 -2.68 -7.14
C ASN A 109 -2.63 -3.89 -7.34
N ARG A 110 -2.14 -4.94 -8.03
CA ARG A 110 -2.91 -6.15 -8.31
C ARG A 110 -3.24 -6.85 -6.99
N GLY A 111 -4.51 -7.16 -6.76
CA GLY A 111 -4.99 -7.84 -5.54
C GLY A 111 -5.45 -6.92 -4.40
N ILE A 112 -5.18 -5.60 -4.46
CA ILE A 112 -5.57 -4.65 -3.40
C ILE A 112 -7.11 -4.50 -3.29
N SER A 113 -7.84 -4.52 -4.40
CA SER A 113 -9.30 -4.41 -4.39
C SER A 113 -9.97 -5.66 -3.79
N ASP A 114 -9.47 -6.86 -4.11
CA ASP A 114 -9.94 -8.11 -3.50
C ASP A 114 -9.65 -8.15 -2.00
N LEU A 115 -8.46 -7.69 -1.61
CA LEU A 115 -8.08 -7.49 -0.21
C LEU A 115 -9.03 -6.52 0.52
N GLN A 116 -9.36 -5.37 -0.09
CA GLN A 116 -10.29 -4.41 0.49
C GLN A 116 -11.68 -5.01 0.71
N CYS A 117 -12.18 -5.80 -0.24
CA CYS A 117 -13.45 -6.51 -0.09
C CYS A 117 -13.41 -7.50 1.08
N ARG A 118 -12.35 -8.32 1.19
CA ARG A 118 -12.18 -9.26 2.31
C ARG A 118 -12.04 -8.57 3.66
N ILE A 119 -11.38 -7.42 3.71
CA ILE A 119 -11.28 -6.60 4.92
C ILE A 119 -12.67 -6.11 5.35
N LEU A 120 -13.46 -5.59 4.40
CA LEU A 120 -14.82 -5.13 4.68
C LEU A 120 -15.71 -6.29 5.16
N GLU A 121 -15.66 -7.44 4.48
CA GLU A 121 -16.37 -8.66 4.89
C GLU A 121 -15.98 -9.08 6.32
N ALA A 122 -14.68 -9.13 6.63
CA ALA A 122 -14.19 -9.48 7.98
C ALA A 122 -14.64 -8.49 9.07
N MET A 123 -14.90 -7.23 8.71
CA MET A 123 -15.42 -6.20 9.62
C MET A 123 -16.93 -6.31 9.85
N GLU A 124 -17.68 -6.95 8.94
CA GLU A 124 -19.12 -7.18 9.07
C GLU A 124 -19.49 -8.37 9.98
N HIS A 125 -18.49 -9.11 10.47
CA HIS A 125 -18.63 -10.26 11.36
C HIS A 125 -18.40 -9.88 12.84
N PRO A 126 -19.46 -9.53 13.61
CA PRO A 126 -19.35 -9.11 15.02
C PRO A 126 -18.89 -10.22 15.99
N GLU A 127 -18.79 -11.46 15.52
CA GLU A 127 -18.33 -12.62 16.29
C GLU A 127 -16.81 -12.66 16.52
N PHE A 128 -16.02 -11.97 15.71
CA PHE A 128 -14.57 -11.96 15.85
C PHE A 128 -14.12 -10.87 16.84
N ASP A 129 -13.19 -11.22 17.74
CA ASP A 129 -12.49 -10.23 18.54
C ASP A 129 -11.61 -9.34 17.63
N ILE A 130 -11.39 -8.09 18.01
CA ILE A 130 -10.60 -7.11 17.23
C ILE A 130 -9.20 -7.67 16.94
N THR A 131 -8.63 -8.45 17.86
CA THR A 131 -7.33 -9.09 17.68
C THR A 131 -7.36 -10.17 16.59
N GLU A 132 -8.47 -10.90 16.49
CA GLU A 132 -8.67 -11.96 15.51
C GLU A 132 -8.96 -11.40 14.13
N ILE A 133 -9.79 -10.35 14.05
CA ILE A 133 -10.00 -9.56 12.82
C ILE A 133 -8.65 -9.01 12.32
N THR A 134 -7.86 -8.39 13.21
CA THR A 134 -6.54 -7.83 12.85
C THR A 134 -5.59 -8.90 12.34
N ARG A 135 -5.60 -10.10 12.95
CA ARG A 135 -4.77 -11.22 12.52
C ARG A 135 -5.20 -11.72 11.13
N HIS A 136 -6.50 -11.89 10.89
CA HIS A 136 -7.03 -12.31 9.60
C HIS A 136 -6.66 -11.31 8.50
N ILE A 137 -6.94 -10.03 8.73
CA ILE A 137 -6.58 -8.94 7.82
C ILE A 137 -5.08 -8.95 7.54
N SER A 138 -4.23 -9.09 8.57
CA SER A 138 -2.78 -9.11 8.38
C SER A 138 -2.34 -10.25 7.47
N VAL A 139 -2.85 -11.47 7.67
CA VAL A 139 -2.51 -12.64 6.85
C VAL A 139 -2.96 -12.44 5.39
N ASP A 140 -4.16 -11.93 5.17
CA ASP A 140 -4.67 -11.67 3.82
C ASP A 140 -3.86 -10.57 3.12
N ILE A 141 -3.47 -9.51 3.84
CA ILE A 141 -2.54 -8.48 3.34
C ILE A 141 -1.23 -9.14 2.92
N PHE A 142 -0.62 -9.98 3.77
CA PHE A 142 0.65 -10.64 3.45
C PHE A 142 0.57 -11.55 2.23
N ASN A 143 -0.52 -12.29 2.10
CA ASN A 143 -0.71 -13.20 0.95
C ASN A 143 -1.01 -12.44 -0.35
N SER A 144 -1.52 -11.21 -0.26
CA SER A 144 -1.82 -10.37 -1.43
C SER A 144 -0.62 -9.59 -1.96
N ILE A 145 0.45 -9.44 -1.18
CA ILE A 145 1.61 -8.62 -1.53
C ILE A 145 2.76 -9.50 -2.01
N GLU A 146 3.19 -9.31 -3.26
CA GLU A 146 4.48 -9.80 -3.73
C GLU A 146 5.60 -8.93 -3.12
N MET A 147 6.49 -9.54 -2.34
CA MET A 147 7.65 -8.87 -1.74
C MET A 147 8.96 -9.61 -2.01
N SER A 148 10.06 -8.87 -2.09
CA SER A 148 11.38 -9.47 -2.28
C SER A 148 11.82 -10.28 -1.05
N ALA A 149 12.73 -11.23 -1.24
CA ALA A 149 13.27 -12.03 -0.12
C ALA A 149 13.95 -11.15 0.95
N GLN A 150 14.55 -10.02 0.53
CA GLN A 150 15.18 -9.05 1.41
C GLN A 150 14.14 -8.33 2.27
N GLU A 151 13.05 -7.86 1.67
CA GLU A 151 11.94 -7.20 2.39
C GLU A 151 11.24 -8.18 3.33
N ALA A 152 11.02 -9.43 2.90
CA ALA A 152 10.47 -10.48 3.75
C ALA A 152 11.37 -10.78 4.96
N ALA A 153 12.68 -10.89 4.77
CA ALA A 153 13.62 -11.07 5.88
C ALA A 153 13.62 -9.86 6.83
N TRP A 154 13.60 -8.64 6.30
CA TRP A 154 13.53 -7.40 7.09
C TRP A 154 12.24 -7.34 7.91
N TYR A 155 11.12 -7.78 7.32
CA TYR A 155 9.83 -7.88 7.98
C TYR A 155 9.83 -8.91 9.12
N LEU A 156 10.34 -10.12 8.86
CA LEU A 156 10.41 -11.20 9.85
C LEU A 156 11.30 -10.83 11.05
N LEU A 157 12.35 -10.04 10.81
CA LEU A 157 13.21 -9.48 11.87
C LEU A 157 12.53 -8.34 12.65
N ARG A 158 11.30 -7.96 12.29
CA ARG A 158 10.55 -6.82 12.86
C ARG A 158 11.33 -5.51 12.78
N GLU A 159 12.17 -5.36 11.75
CA GLU A 159 12.87 -4.13 11.49
C GLU A 159 11.92 -3.12 10.83
N PRO A 160 12.05 -1.82 11.14
CA PRO A 160 11.24 -0.81 10.49
C PRO A 160 11.56 -0.75 8.99
N MET A 161 10.53 -0.90 8.17
CA MET A 161 10.55 -0.83 6.69
C MET A 161 11.11 0.49 6.15
N ALA A 162 11.00 1.56 6.93
CA ALA A 162 11.62 2.82 6.63
C ALA A 162 12.40 3.31 7.86
N LYS A 163 13.66 3.66 7.66
CA LYS A 163 14.47 4.40 8.64
C LYS A 163 14.65 5.82 8.11
N SER A 164 14.28 6.81 8.91
CA SER A 164 14.52 8.22 8.63
C SER A 164 15.54 8.75 9.62
N SER A 165 16.43 9.65 9.17
CA SER A 165 17.31 10.40 10.06
C SER A 165 16.51 11.27 11.04
N ILE A 166 15.31 11.72 10.61
CA ILE A 166 14.45 12.59 11.40
C ILE A 166 13.26 11.79 11.94
N ALA A 167 13.12 11.79 13.26
CA ALA A 167 11.99 11.16 13.92
C ALA A 167 10.69 11.94 13.63
N THR A 168 9.63 11.21 13.28
CA THR A 168 8.28 11.76 13.10
C THR A 168 7.44 11.51 14.36
N VAL A 169 6.55 12.44 14.70
CA VAL A 169 5.61 12.31 15.82
C VAL A 169 4.22 12.81 15.41
N TYR A 170 3.20 11.99 15.67
CA TYR A 170 1.81 12.38 15.47
C TYR A 170 1.23 13.03 16.73
N ILE A 171 0.51 14.14 16.55
CA ILE A 171 -0.19 14.88 17.58
C ILE A 171 -1.70 14.71 17.32
N PRO A 172 -2.44 13.99 18.19
CA PRO A 172 -3.88 13.80 18.00
C PRO A 172 -4.63 15.08 18.40
N THR A 173 -4.93 15.92 17.42
CA THR A 173 -5.59 17.24 17.56
C THR A 173 -7.12 17.18 17.58
N VAL A 174 -7.68 15.96 17.66
CA VAL A 174 -9.10 15.71 17.98
C VAL A 174 -9.46 16.25 19.36
N HIS A 175 -10.74 16.37 19.68
CA HIS A 175 -11.20 16.85 20.98
C HIS A 175 -10.67 15.98 22.14
N PRO A 176 -10.41 16.55 23.33
CA PRO A 176 -9.86 15.79 24.47
C PRO A 176 -10.65 14.52 24.82
N ALA A 177 -11.98 14.54 24.65
CA ALA A 177 -12.86 13.40 24.90
C ALA A 177 -12.67 12.24 23.91
N GLU A 178 -12.23 12.52 22.69
CA GLU A 178 -12.02 11.55 21.62
C GLU A 178 -10.58 11.04 21.55
N ARG A 179 -9.65 11.65 22.31
CA ARG A 179 -8.25 11.26 22.27
C ARG A 179 -8.03 9.90 22.91
N GLN A 180 -7.52 8.99 22.10
CA GLN A 180 -7.04 7.70 22.58
C GLN A 180 -5.88 7.88 23.57
N ARG A 181 -5.91 7.11 24.66
CA ARG A 181 -4.85 7.07 25.68
C ARG A 181 -4.26 5.67 25.74
N ILE A 182 -2.94 5.62 25.87
CA ILE A 182 -2.22 4.35 25.98
C ILE A 182 -2.20 3.94 27.46
N ARG A 183 -2.63 2.72 27.76
CA ARG A 183 -2.56 2.16 29.11
C ARG A 183 -1.10 1.90 29.53
N LYS A 184 -0.80 2.06 30.83
CA LYS A 184 0.48 1.62 31.41
C LYS A 184 0.62 0.10 31.25
N THR A 185 1.87 -0.37 31.17
CA THR A 185 2.14 -1.82 31.06
C THR A 185 1.65 -2.55 32.32
N LEU A 186 1.30 -3.83 32.21
CA LEU A 186 0.89 -4.66 33.35
C LEU A 186 1.93 -4.61 34.48
N SER A 187 3.22 -4.69 34.15
CA SER A 187 4.29 -4.56 35.15
C SER A 187 4.29 -3.20 35.85
N ALA A 188 4.04 -2.10 35.14
CA ALA A 188 3.95 -0.77 35.75
C ALA A 188 2.68 -0.61 36.58
N LEU A 189 1.55 -1.24 36.18
CA LEU A 189 0.30 -1.24 36.93
C LEU A 189 0.40 -2.03 38.23
N ASN A 190 0.99 -3.23 38.19
CA ASN A 190 1.16 -4.08 39.37
C ASN A 190 2.15 -3.50 40.40
N ALA A 191 3.00 -2.56 39.98
CA ALA A 191 3.93 -1.85 40.86
C ALA A 191 3.32 -0.55 41.42
N MET A 192 2.11 -0.16 40.99
CA MET A 192 1.39 0.98 41.56
C MET A 192 0.61 0.54 42.79
N ASP A 193 0.39 1.50 43.70
CA ASP A 193 -0.43 1.31 44.89
C ASP A 193 -1.90 1.14 44.49
N ASP A 194 -2.66 0.35 45.27
CA ASP A 194 -4.05 0.00 44.95
C ASP A 194 -4.96 1.25 44.88
N ASP A 195 -4.56 2.35 45.54
CA ASP A 195 -5.27 3.62 45.58
C ASP A 195 -4.96 4.54 44.36
N TYR A 196 -4.02 4.17 43.48
CA TYR A 196 -3.60 5.02 42.36
C TYR A 196 -4.43 4.77 41.09
N SER A 197 -5.38 5.66 40.80
CA SER A 197 -6.35 5.47 39.70
C SER A 197 -5.83 5.83 38.30
N ASP A 198 -4.64 6.42 38.15
CA ASP A 198 -4.10 6.79 36.84
C ASP A 198 -3.47 5.58 36.13
N ILE A 199 -4.27 4.94 35.31
CA ILE A 199 -3.90 3.76 34.51
C ILE A 199 -3.25 4.12 33.16
N CYS A 200 -3.18 5.40 32.78
CA CYS A 200 -2.76 5.85 31.45
C CYS A 200 -1.32 6.38 31.44
N LYS A 201 -0.58 6.13 30.36
CA LYS A 201 0.75 6.73 30.14
C LYS A 201 0.59 8.23 29.85
N GLU A 202 1.54 9.01 30.37
CA GLU A 202 1.60 10.45 30.15
C GLU A 202 1.85 10.78 28.66
N ASN A 203 0.89 11.47 28.05
CA ASN A 203 0.95 11.87 26.64
C ASN A 203 1.68 13.22 26.46
N TRP A 204 1.73 13.75 25.24
CA TRP A 204 2.37 15.04 24.97
C TRP A 204 1.63 16.24 25.56
N PHE A 205 0.29 16.17 25.64
CA PHE A 205 -0.54 17.21 26.25
C PHE A 205 -0.24 17.31 27.75
N ASP A 206 -0.29 16.18 28.47
CA ASP A 206 0.01 16.12 29.90
C ASP A 206 1.41 16.69 30.21
N LYS A 207 2.40 16.34 29.38
CA LYS A 207 3.78 16.85 29.48
C LYS A 207 3.87 18.36 29.24
N TYR A 208 3.10 18.86 28.28
CA TYR A 208 3.06 20.27 27.93
C TYR A 208 2.34 21.09 29.01
N GLU A 209 1.24 20.61 29.56
CA GLU A 209 0.53 21.27 30.66
C GLU A 209 1.38 21.31 31.95
N LYS A 210 2.18 20.27 32.21
CA LYS A 210 3.10 20.22 33.37
C LYS A 210 4.47 20.89 33.11
N ARG A 211 4.68 21.51 31.94
CA ARG A 211 5.99 22.07 31.59
C ARG A 211 6.45 23.16 32.58
N PRO A 212 7.76 23.36 32.78
CA PRO A 212 8.28 24.44 33.61
C PRO A 212 7.91 25.84 33.09
N ALA A 213 7.89 26.84 33.99
CA ALA A 213 7.53 28.22 33.65
C ALA A 213 8.43 28.87 32.59
N TYR A 214 9.71 28.48 32.50
CA TYR A 214 10.63 28.98 31.48
C TYR A 214 10.24 28.58 30.04
N LEU A 215 9.42 27.53 29.88
CA LEU A 215 8.82 27.12 28.60
C LEU A 215 7.40 27.68 28.41
N GLY A 216 6.97 28.66 29.22
CA GLY A 216 5.62 29.20 29.17
C GLY A 216 5.25 29.79 27.81
N LYS A 217 6.20 30.43 27.12
CA LYS A 217 6.01 31.06 25.80
C LYS A 217 6.14 30.09 24.62
N VAL A 218 6.60 28.86 24.84
CA VAL A 218 6.79 27.87 23.78
C VAL A 218 5.43 27.29 23.40
N THR A 219 5.14 27.24 22.10
CA THR A 219 3.88 26.66 21.57
C THR A 219 3.89 25.14 21.69
N PHE A 220 2.72 24.51 21.57
CA PHE A 220 2.63 23.05 21.67
C PHE A 220 3.40 22.34 20.54
N ALA A 221 3.27 22.83 19.30
CA ALA A 221 4.00 22.32 18.15
C ALA A 221 5.53 22.40 18.37
N GLN A 222 6.03 23.56 18.81
CA GLN A 222 7.46 23.74 19.10
C GLN A 222 7.94 22.86 20.25
N PHE A 223 7.13 22.70 21.29
CA PHE A 223 7.46 21.84 22.43
C PHE A 223 7.66 20.39 22.02
N VAL A 224 6.70 19.84 21.27
CA VAL A 224 6.73 18.45 20.78
C VAL A 224 7.89 18.24 19.79
N ALA A 225 8.10 19.20 18.88
CA ALA A 225 9.14 19.11 17.86
C ALA A 225 10.55 19.25 18.44
N LYS A 226 10.79 20.25 19.30
CA LYS A 226 12.13 20.70 19.69
C LYS A 226 12.59 20.24 21.07
N TYR A 227 11.72 19.80 21.97
CA TYR A 227 12.13 19.49 23.35
C TYR A 227 12.09 17.99 23.70
N CYS A 228 12.97 17.57 24.61
CA CYS A 228 12.95 16.25 25.25
C CYS A 228 13.37 16.34 26.72
N LYS A 229 12.98 15.34 27.52
CA LYS A 229 13.49 15.21 28.90
C LYS A 229 14.86 14.53 28.87
N ASN A 230 15.82 15.09 29.61
CA ASN A 230 17.11 14.45 29.90
C ASN A 230 16.96 13.39 31.03
N ASN A 231 18.05 12.68 31.36
CA ASN A 231 18.05 11.69 32.44
C ASN A 231 17.76 12.27 33.83
N LYS A 232 17.86 13.59 34.00
CA LYS A 232 17.53 14.33 35.23
C LYS A 232 16.07 14.84 35.26
N GLY A 233 15.30 14.57 34.20
CA GLY A 233 13.91 15.00 34.06
C GLY A 233 13.71 16.44 33.57
N GLU A 234 14.78 17.15 33.21
CA GLU A 234 14.72 18.54 32.72
C GLU A 234 14.50 18.56 31.20
N TYR A 235 13.73 19.54 30.72
CA TYR A 235 13.53 19.72 29.29
C TYR A 235 14.71 20.43 28.64
N ILE A 236 15.34 19.76 27.67
CA ILE A 236 16.42 20.28 26.83
C ILE A 236 15.97 20.36 25.38
N GLU A 237 16.56 21.28 24.61
CA GLU A 237 16.32 21.40 23.18
C GLU A 237 17.10 20.32 22.41
N ARG A 238 16.46 19.76 21.39
CA ARG A 238 17.03 18.74 20.51
C ARG A 238 17.96 19.39 19.51
N LYS A 239 18.99 18.64 19.09
CA LYS A 239 19.84 19.02 17.96
C LYS A 239 19.05 19.05 16.65
N GLU A 240 18.17 18.08 16.46
CA GLU A 240 17.29 17.96 15.29
C GLU A 240 15.83 17.92 15.77
N ALA A 241 15.02 18.82 15.22
CA ALA A 241 13.59 18.87 15.52
C ALA A 241 12.87 17.69 14.88
N LYS A 242 11.87 17.15 15.58
CA LYS A 242 10.99 16.12 15.01
C LYS A 242 10.06 16.72 13.98
N VAL A 243 9.74 15.95 12.94
CA VAL A 243 8.62 16.25 12.05
C VAL A 243 7.33 15.97 12.81
N ILE A 244 6.47 16.98 12.94
CA ILE A 244 5.15 16.84 13.53
C ILE A 244 4.13 16.50 12.44
N ARG A 245 3.23 15.57 12.74
CA ARG A 245 2.02 15.29 11.96
C ARG A 245 0.81 15.49 12.87
N TYR A 246 -0.31 15.88 12.32
CA TYR A 246 -1.55 16.14 13.05
C TYR A 246 -2.74 15.91 12.10
N ARG A 247 -3.97 16.05 12.61
CA ARG A 247 -5.19 15.69 11.85
C ARG A 247 -5.32 16.48 10.55
N ASN A 248 -4.97 17.77 10.58
CA ASN A 248 -4.97 18.68 9.44
C ASN A 248 -6.38 18.85 8.85
N TYR A 249 -7.29 19.40 9.66
CA TYR A 249 -8.68 19.62 9.27
C TYR A 249 -8.79 20.56 8.06
N GLU A 250 -9.66 20.21 7.12
CA GLU A 250 -9.94 21.08 5.97
C GLU A 250 -10.68 22.35 6.40
N MET A 251 -10.19 23.51 5.95
CA MET A 251 -10.74 24.80 6.35
C MET A 251 -12.20 24.98 5.88
N VAL A 252 -12.57 24.43 4.73
CA VAL A 252 -13.89 24.64 4.11
C VAL A 252 -14.96 23.82 4.83
N GLU A 253 -14.72 22.53 5.02
CA GLU A 253 -15.70 21.61 5.61
C GLU A 253 -15.72 21.69 7.14
N HIS A 254 -14.54 21.84 7.77
CA HIS A 254 -14.37 21.74 9.22
C HIS A 254 -13.77 23.01 9.83
N PHE A 255 -14.37 24.16 9.52
CA PHE A 255 -13.82 25.47 9.91
C PHE A 255 -13.59 25.66 11.42
N ASN A 256 -14.47 25.13 12.28
CA ASN A 256 -14.31 25.22 13.73
C ASN A 256 -13.13 24.37 14.23
N ASP A 257 -13.04 23.13 13.77
CA ASP A 257 -11.97 22.21 14.13
C ASP A 257 -10.61 22.70 13.63
N TYR A 258 -10.58 23.25 12.41
CA TYR A 258 -9.40 23.90 11.85
C TYR A 258 -8.93 25.06 12.75
N ARG A 259 -9.83 25.98 13.14
CA ARG A 259 -9.47 27.10 14.02
C ARG A 259 -8.96 26.61 15.38
N ARG A 260 -9.62 25.61 15.97
CA ARG A 260 -9.18 24.98 17.23
C ARG A 260 -7.79 24.38 17.08
N GLU A 261 -7.57 23.57 16.05
CA GLU A 261 -6.30 22.90 15.78
C GLU A 261 -5.16 23.91 15.60
N MET A 262 -5.39 24.99 14.86
CA MET A 262 -4.41 26.05 14.64
C MET A 262 -4.04 26.77 15.95
N VAL A 263 -5.03 27.12 16.78
CA VAL A 263 -4.79 27.72 18.09
C VAL A 263 -4.05 26.75 19.01
N LEU A 264 -4.48 25.49 19.05
CA LEU A 264 -3.89 24.43 19.86
C LEU A 264 -2.40 24.22 19.55
N LEU A 265 -2.04 24.21 18.27
CA LEU A 265 -0.65 23.97 17.85
C LEU A 265 0.24 25.20 18.02
N HIS A 266 -0.27 26.38 17.67
CA HIS A 266 0.57 27.57 17.46
C HIS A 266 0.39 28.68 18.49
N ILE A 267 -0.55 28.57 19.44
CA ILE A 267 -0.72 29.53 20.54
C ILE A 267 -0.33 28.87 21.87
N PRO A 268 0.53 29.48 22.70
CA PRO A 268 0.89 28.90 23.99
C PRO A 268 -0.30 28.86 24.95
N PHE A 269 -0.57 27.69 25.54
CA PHE A 269 -1.64 27.50 26.53
C PHE A 269 -1.14 26.70 27.74
N ARG A 270 -1.84 26.75 28.87
CA ARG A 270 -1.52 25.96 30.07
C ARG A 270 -2.50 24.82 30.30
N SER A 271 -3.78 25.03 30.02
CA SER A 271 -4.82 24.01 30.07
C SER A 271 -5.69 24.15 28.84
N GLU A 272 -5.78 23.08 28.04
CA GLU A 272 -6.58 23.13 26.82
C GLU A 272 -8.05 23.42 27.13
N ASP A 273 -8.61 22.76 28.14
CA ASP A 273 -10.00 22.93 28.54
C ASP A 273 -10.33 24.37 28.95
N LYS A 274 -9.42 25.04 29.68
CA LYS A 274 -9.68 26.38 30.23
C LYS A 274 -9.28 27.51 29.29
N ASP A 275 -8.18 27.35 28.58
CA ASP A 275 -7.56 28.42 27.80
C ASP A 275 -8.04 28.41 26.34
N ILE A 276 -8.42 27.24 25.81
CA ILE A 276 -8.80 27.07 24.40
C ILE A 276 -10.29 26.75 24.27
N LEU A 277 -10.78 25.73 24.98
CA LEU A 277 -12.12 25.19 24.77
C LEU A 277 -13.22 25.92 25.53
N ALA A 278 -12.94 26.42 26.74
CA ALA A 278 -13.92 27.13 27.55
C ALA A 278 -14.54 28.28 26.75
N ASP A 279 -15.87 28.31 26.71
CA ASP A 279 -16.67 29.32 25.99
C ASP A 279 -16.27 29.51 24.51
N ASN A 280 -15.70 28.46 23.88
CA ASN A 280 -15.17 28.52 22.51
C ASN A 280 -14.13 29.62 22.27
N LYS A 281 -13.30 29.93 23.28
CA LYS A 281 -12.23 30.95 23.21
C LYS A 281 -11.33 30.82 21.99
N PHE A 282 -11.11 29.59 21.49
CA PHE A 282 -10.34 29.35 20.27
C PHE A 282 -10.82 30.17 19.06
N VAL A 283 -12.11 30.50 18.97
CA VAL A 283 -12.66 31.33 17.89
C VAL A 283 -12.02 32.72 17.91
N GLN A 284 -12.05 33.39 19.06
CA GLN A 284 -11.52 34.75 19.20
C GLN A 284 -9.99 34.75 19.16
N LEU A 285 -9.36 33.77 19.83
CA LEU A 285 -7.91 33.59 19.80
C LEU A 285 -7.38 33.38 18.38
N PHE A 286 -8.11 32.68 17.52
CA PHE A 286 -7.72 32.48 16.14
C PHE A 286 -7.76 33.79 15.34
N GLU A 287 -8.85 34.55 15.44
CA GLU A 287 -8.97 35.84 14.73
C GLU A 287 -7.91 36.85 15.20
N ASP A 288 -7.69 36.94 16.52
CA ASP A 288 -6.73 37.88 17.12
C ASP A 288 -5.27 37.53 16.79
N ASN A 289 -4.96 36.28 16.44
CA ASN A 289 -3.59 35.78 16.24
C ASN A 289 -3.34 35.19 14.84
N LYS A 290 -4.18 35.48 13.86
CA LYS A 290 -4.12 34.88 12.52
C LYS A 290 -2.74 35.04 11.86
N ASP A 291 -2.15 36.22 11.94
CA ASP A 291 -0.83 36.50 11.37
C ASP A 291 0.29 35.73 12.07
N VAL A 292 0.23 35.67 13.40
CA VAL A 292 1.21 34.94 14.23
C VAL A 292 1.14 33.44 13.96
N ILE A 293 -0.06 32.89 13.83
CA ILE A 293 -0.27 31.49 13.45
C ILE A 293 0.29 31.24 12.06
N SER A 294 -0.03 32.10 11.09
CA SER A 294 0.46 31.97 9.72
C SER A 294 1.98 32.03 9.62
N GLU A 295 2.64 32.87 10.42
CA GLU A 295 4.10 32.94 10.48
C GLU A 295 4.70 31.67 11.09
N ARG A 296 4.18 31.22 12.24
CA ARG A 296 4.66 30.02 12.94
C ARG A 296 4.44 28.73 12.15
N ARG A 297 3.41 28.66 11.29
CA ARG A 297 3.18 27.52 10.42
C ARG A 297 4.32 27.31 9.42
N LYS A 298 4.95 28.37 8.95
CA LYS A 298 6.08 28.29 8.01
C LYS A 298 7.28 27.53 8.59
N ASP A 299 7.40 27.47 9.92
CA ASP A 299 8.46 26.68 10.60
C ASP A 299 8.26 25.16 10.44
N PHE A 300 7.04 24.72 10.16
CA PHE A 300 6.66 23.30 10.11
C PHE A 300 6.12 22.86 8.74
N GLU A 301 5.63 23.80 7.93
CA GLU A 301 5.04 23.57 6.62
C GLU A 301 5.89 24.26 5.54
N SER A 302 6.90 23.54 5.02
CA SER A 302 7.82 24.08 4.00
C SER A 302 7.17 24.29 2.62
N SER A 303 5.99 23.72 2.38
CA SER A 303 5.25 23.86 1.12
C SER A 303 3.75 23.59 1.35
N PRO A 304 2.92 24.63 1.54
CA PRO A 304 1.48 24.46 1.71
C PRO A 304 0.80 23.83 0.49
N ASP A 305 1.43 23.93 -0.70
CA ASP A 305 0.87 23.45 -1.97
C ASP A 305 1.27 22.01 -2.32
N ILE A 306 2.12 21.34 -1.54
CA ILE A 306 2.48 19.94 -1.81
C ILE A 306 1.27 19.04 -1.62
N HIS A 307 0.39 19.36 -0.66
CA HIS A 307 -0.83 18.58 -0.45
C HIS A 307 -1.79 18.75 -1.63
N ASN A 308 -2.04 19.99 -2.07
CA ASN A 308 -2.80 20.25 -3.31
C ASN A 308 -2.16 19.57 -4.52
N THR A 309 -0.83 19.56 -4.62
CA THR A 309 -0.12 18.89 -5.72
C THR A 309 -0.29 17.37 -5.66
N LEU A 310 -0.22 16.77 -4.47
CA LEU A 310 -0.46 15.33 -4.25
C LEU A 310 -1.92 14.96 -4.50
N GLU A 311 -2.87 15.82 -4.12
CA GLU A 311 -4.29 15.66 -4.36
C GLU A 311 -4.62 15.82 -5.85
N LEU A 312 -4.03 16.79 -6.53
CA LEU A 312 -4.14 16.97 -7.97
C LEU A 312 -3.53 15.77 -8.71
N CYS A 313 -2.36 15.27 -8.29
CA CYS A 313 -1.79 14.03 -8.79
C CYS A 313 -2.71 12.83 -8.52
N GLY A 314 -3.32 12.76 -7.33
CA GLY A 314 -4.27 11.71 -6.98
C GLY A 314 -5.57 11.77 -7.81
N LYS A 315 -6.06 12.97 -8.15
CA LYS A 315 -7.22 13.19 -9.02
C LYS A 315 -6.89 12.86 -10.48
N MET A 316 -5.74 13.32 -10.99
CA MET A 316 -5.26 12.92 -12.32
C MET A 316 -5.12 11.40 -12.47
N CYS A 317 -4.75 10.69 -11.40
CA CYS A 317 -4.70 9.22 -11.40
C CYS A 317 -6.09 8.54 -11.26
N ARG A 318 -7.12 9.23 -10.79
CA ARG A 318 -8.50 8.70 -10.65
C ARG A 318 -9.37 9.01 -11.87
N ASP A 319 -9.19 10.16 -12.49
CA ASP A 319 -9.97 10.60 -13.66
C ASP A 319 -9.75 9.73 -14.91
N GLU A 320 -8.73 8.86 -14.93
CA GLU A 320 -8.56 7.84 -15.99
C GLU A 320 -9.44 6.58 -15.79
N THR A 321 -10.17 6.48 -14.68
CA THR A 321 -10.98 5.29 -14.32
C THR A 321 -12.49 5.52 -14.16
N GLU A 322 -12.99 6.75 -14.38
CA GLU A 322 -14.39 7.13 -14.10
C GLU A 322 -15.47 6.61 -15.09
N ASN A 323 -15.26 5.52 -15.83
CA ASN A 323 -16.33 4.98 -16.69
C ASN A 323 -17.02 3.70 -16.22
N GLU A 324 -16.61 3.05 -15.13
CA GLU A 324 -17.37 1.89 -14.61
C GLU A 324 -17.25 1.68 -13.09
N GLU A 325 -17.77 2.58 -12.25
CA GLU A 325 -18.14 2.19 -10.87
C GLU A 325 -19.46 2.88 -10.44
N GLU A 326 -20.46 2.05 -10.06
CA GLU A 326 -21.71 2.50 -9.45
C GLU A 326 -21.47 3.18 -8.10
N PRO A 327 -22.37 4.11 -7.66
CA PRO A 327 -22.10 4.99 -6.53
C PRO A 327 -22.22 4.24 -5.20
N LEU A 328 -21.08 3.89 -4.61
CA LEU A 328 -21.00 3.57 -3.18
C LEU A 328 -21.40 4.81 -2.39
N ARG A 329 -22.45 4.64 -1.58
CA ARG A 329 -23.04 5.69 -0.74
C ARG A 329 -21.97 6.33 0.15
N SER A 330 -21.80 7.64 -0.04
CA SER A 330 -21.10 8.55 0.84
C SER A 330 -21.91 8.78 2.11
N ASP A 331 -21.70 7.96 3.13
CA ASP A 331 -21.98 8.32 4.52
C ASP A 331 -21.15 7.41 5.41
N ASP A 332 -19.85 7.73 5.48
CA ASP A 332 -18.97 7.54 6.63
C ASP A 332 -17.56 7.94 6.16
N GLN A 333 -17.23 9.23 6.35
CA GLN A 333 -15.85 9.71 6.27
C GLN A 333 -15.06 9.11 7.44
N ALA A 334 -14.71 7.82 7.33
CA ALA A 334 -13.63 7.26 8.12
C ALA A 334 -12.33 7.88 7.58
N PRO A 335 -11.64 8.72 8.36
CA PRO A 335 -10.35 9.26 7.95
C PRO A 335 -9.40 8.10 7.67
N PHE A 336 -8.67 8.18 6.56
CA PHE A 336 -7.49 7.36 6.33
C PHE A 336 -6.43 7.76 7.36
N GLU A 337 -6.58 7.28 8.59
CA GLU A 337 -5.52 7.28 9.57
C GLU A 337 -4.45 6.38 9.00
N ALA A 338 -3.31 6.96 8.63
CA ALA A 338 -2.06 6.26 8.54
C ALA A 338 -1.67 5.79 9.97
N PHE A 339 -2.47 4.89 10.52
CA PHE A 339 -2.03 3.97 11.55
C PHE A 339 -0.84 3.27 10.94
N SER A 340 0.34 3.58 11.47
CA SER A 340 1.52 2.79 11.18
C SER A 340 1.18 1.38 11.69
N TYR A 341 0.82 0.48 10.79
CA TYR A 341 0.60 -0.94 11.08
C TYR A 341 1.79 -1.53 11.86
N GLN A 342 2.97 -0.93 11.71
CA GLN A 342 4.18 -1.16 12.49
C GLN A 342 4.01 -1.02 14.00
N GLN A 343 3.18 -0.10 14.49
CA GLN A 343 2.97 0.10 15.93
C GLN A 343 2.13 -1.03 16.54
N LEU A 344 1.07 -1.48 15.86
CA LEU A 344 0.23 -2.61 16.27
C LEU A 344 0.99 -3.95 16.21
N LEU A 345 1.76 -4.18 15.14
CA LEU A 345 2.55 -5.42 14.96
C LEU A 345 3.71 -5.55 15.96
N SER A 346 4.21 -4.43 16.51
CA SER A 346 5.25 -4.47 17.55
C SER A 346 4.76 -5.04 18.88
N GLU A 347 3.45 -4.98 19.15
CA GLU A 347 2.85 -5.39 20.43
C GLU A 347 2.22 -6.80 20.38
N LEU A 348 1.88 -7.31 19.19
CA LEU A 348 1.46 -8.70 18.99
C LEU A 348 2.71 -9.60 18.93
N ARG A 349 3.06 -10.23 20.05
CA ARG A 349 3.90 -11.43 20.06
C ARG A 349 2.98 -12.65 19.91
N PRO A 350 2.97 -13.36 18.77
CA PRO A 350 2.43 -14.71 18.75
C PRO A 350 3.36 -15.61 19.57
N ASP A 351 2.78 -16.53 20.35
CA ASP A 351 3.52 -17.64 20.95
C ASP A 351 4.33 -18.40 19.87
N ASP A 352 5.51 -18.88 20.27
CA ASP A 352 6.57 -19.51 19.45
C ASP A 352 6.18 -20.81 18.70
N ASN A 353 4.88 -21.09 18.50
CA ASN A 353 4.38 -22.38 18.02
C ASN A 353 3.79 -22.38 16.59
N ALA A 354 4.03 -21.36 15.78
CA ALA A 354 3.68 -21.42 14.36
C ALA A 354 4.67 -22.35 13.62
N SER A 355 4.16 -23.52 13.22
CA SER A 355 4.90 -24.54 12.49
C SER A 355 5.46 -23.94 11.20
N HIS A 356 6.78 -24.04 11.01
CA HIS A 356 7.44 -23.63 9.77
C HIS A 356 6.99 -24.51 8.60
N GLU A 357 5.90 -24.14 7.93
CA GLU A 357 5.57 -24.69 6.62
C GLU A 357 6.65 -24.24 5.61
N LYS A 358 7.13 -25.20 4.82
CA LYS A 358 8.22 -25.02 3.86
C LYS A 358 7.90 -23.89 2.88
N LEU A 359 8.57 -22.76 3.03
CA LEU A 359 8.69 -21.74 2.00
C LEU A 359 9.27 -22.38 0.72
N CYS A 360 8.47 -22.43 -0.33
CA CYS A 360 8.90 -22.81 -1.68
C CYS A 360 9.64 -21.63 -2.35
N ALA A 361 10.67 -21.08 -1.69
CA ALA A 361 11.57 -20.13 -2.33
C ALA A 361 12.66 -20.92 -3.07
N LYS A 362 12.53 -21.04 -4.40
CA LYS A 362 13.62 -21.60 -5.23
C LYS A 362 14.78 -20.60 -5.22
N LEU A 363 15.92 -21.01 -4.69
CA LEU A 363 17.16 -20.24 -4.78
C LEU A 363 17.46 -20.00 -6.27
N ARG A 364 17.83 -18.78 -6.65
CA ARG A 364 18.23 -18.49 -8.02
C ARG A 364 19.53 -19.23 -8.31
N GLU A 365 19.43 -20.36 -9.00
CA GLU A 365 20.59 -21.10 -9.48
C GLU A 365 21.23 -20.27 -10.61
N ASN A 366 22.53 -19.97 -10.48
CA ASN A 366 23.34 -19.15 -11.38
C ASN A 366 23.11 -17.62 -11.30
N PRO A 367 23.43 -16.96 -10.17
CA PRO A 367 23.57 -15.50 -10.16
C PRO A 367 24.72 -15.09 -11.08
N ILE A 368 24.49 -14.11 -11.95
CA ILE A 368 25.54 -13.47 -12.75
C ILE A 368 26.53 -12.82 -11.77
N ASP A 369 27.82 -12.97 -12.03
CA ASP A 369 28.86 -12.35 -11.22
C ASP A 369 28.70 -10.81 -11.19
N THR A 370 29.03 -10.19 -10.07
CA THR A 370 28.78 -8.74 -9.86
C THR A 370 29.57 -7.88 -10.83
N GLU A 371 30.79 -8.29 -11.18
CA GLU A 371 31.62 -7.58 -12.15
C GLU A 371 31.04 -7.72 -13.56
N GLN A 372 30.58 -8.91 -13.93
CA GLN A 372 29.86 -9.14 -15.19
C GLN A 372 28.56 -8.33 -15.27
N PHE A 373 27.79 -8.26 -14.18
CA PHE A 373 26.57 -7.45 -14.13
C PHE A 373 26.87 -5.95 -14.33
N HIS A 374 27.89 -5.42 -13.65
CA HIS A 374 28.31 -4.03 -13.85
C HIS A 374 28.86 -3.76 -15.25
N GLN A 375 29.55 -4.72 -15.86
CA GLN A 375 29.98 -4.62 -17.26
C GLN A 375 28.79 -4.61 -18.21
N LEU A 376 27.80 -5.48 -18.01
CA LEU A 376 26.54 -5.50 -18.79
C LEU A 376 25.76 -4.19 -18.67
N MET A 377 25.64 -3.65 -17.46
CA MET A 377 24.96 -2.36 -17.22
C MET A 377 25.69 -1.17 -17.87
N ARG A 378 27.03 -1.25 -18.01
CA ARG A 378 27.85 -0.22 -18.67
C ARG A 378 27.93 -0.42 -20.18
N SER A 379 27.67 -1.63 -20.68
CA SER A 379 27.76 -1.97 -22.10
C SER A 379 26.43 -1.81 -22.83
N ALA A 380 25.55 -0.89 -22.41
CA ALA A 380 24.33 -0.56 -23.16
C ALA A 380 24.69 -0.45 -24.64
N ASN A 381 24.30 -1.46 -25.41
CA ASN A 381 24.97 -1.74 -26.67
C ASN A 381 24.51 -0.66 -27.68
N GLN A 382 25.40 -0.27 -28.59
CA GLN A 382 25.11 0.77 -29.58
C GLN A 382 23.81 0.45 -30.35
N GLU A 383 23.54 -0.83 -30.59
CA GLU A 383 22.35 -1.37 -31.25
C GLU A 383 21.05 -1.17 -30.44
N GLN A 384 21.07 -1.31 -29.11
CA GLN A 384 19.95 -1.06 -28.19
C GLN A 384 19.62 0.43 -28.18
N LYS A 385 20.65 1.27 -28.16
CA LYS A 385 20.49 2.72 -28.25
C LYS A 385 19.90 3.11 -29.60
N GLU A 386 20.42 2.57 -30.70
CA GLU A 386 19.89 2.82 -32.04
C GLU A 386 18.42 2.38 -32.15
N LEU A 387 18.10 1.20 -31.60
CA LEU A 387 16.73 0.70 -31.60
C LEU A 387 15.78 1.58 -30.79
N LEU A 388 16.20 2.01 -29.60
CA LEU A 388 15.42 2.92 -28.76
C LEU A 388 15.21 4.27 -29.45
N MET A 389 16.27 4.84 -30.03
CA MET A 389 16.18 6.11 -30.75
C MET A 389 15.28 6.01 -31.98
N HIS A 390 15.29 4.87 -32.69
CA HIS A 390 14.40 4.60 -33.81
C HIS A 390 12.93 4.51 -33.37
N LEU A 391 12.65 3.80 -32.26
CA LEU A 391 11.32 3.76 -31.64
C LEU A 391 10.85 5.15 -31.21
N MET A 392 11.69 5.93 -30.53
CA MET A 392 11.37 7.29 -30.09
C MET A 392 11.09 8.22 -31.27
N TYR A 393 11.90 8.13 -32.34
CA TYR A 393 11.68 8.87 -33.56
C TYR A 393 10.27 8.59 -34.10
N HIS A 394 9.91 7.31 -34.29
CA HIS A 394 8.60 6.90 -34.80
C HIS A 394 7.42 7.27 -33.89
N LEU A 395 7.60 7.28 -32.57
CA LEU A 395 6.56 7.74 -31.64
C LEU A 395 6.36 9.26 -31.66
N GLN A 396 7.39 10.02 -32.05
CA GLN A 396 7.38 11.48 -32.07
C GLN A 396 7.07 12.09 -33.45
N THR A 397 7.31 11.36 -34.54
CA THR A 397 6.89 11.76 -35.88
C THR A 397 5.40 11.48 -36.09
N LEU A 398 4.67 12.49 -36.56
CA LEU A 398 3.25 12.41 -36.91
C LEU A 398 2.95 11.52 -38.15
N ASP A 399 3.97 10.91 -38.74
CA ASP A 399 3.78 10.06 -39.92
C ASP A 399 3.20 8.71 -39.49
N ARG A 400 2.04 8.36 -40.06
CA ARG A 400 1.17 7.28 -39.57
C ARG A 400 1.64 5.88 -39.96
N SER A 401 2.87 5.72 -40.45
CA SER A 401 3.38 4.40 -40.80
C SER A 401 3.53 3.56 -39.53
N PRO A 402 2.84 2.42 -39.40
CA PRO A 402 2.97 1.57 -38.22
C PRO A 402 4.43 1.12 -38.08
N PHE A 403 4.94 1.19 -36.85
CA PHE A 403 6.27 0.69 -36.53
C PHE A 403 6.30 -0.84 -36.71
N GLN A 404 7.14 -1.35 -37.61
CA GLN A 404 7.24 -2.77 -37.92
C GLN A 404 8.56 -3.35 -37.42
N PHE A 405 8.48 -4.39 -36.58
CA PHE A 405 9.57 -5.32 -36.33
C PHE A 405 9.37 -6.55 -37.22
N PHE A 406 10.40 -6.96 -37.96
CA PHE A 406 10.40 -8.23 -38.70
C PHE A 406 10.72 -9.41 -37.78
#